data_AF-A0A958MV13-F1
#
_entry.id   AF-A0A958MV13-F1
#
_cell.length_a   1.000
_cell.length_b   1.000
_cell.length_c   1.000
_cell.angle_alpha   90.00
_cell.angle_beta   90.00
_cell.angle_gamma   90.00
#
_symmetry.space_group_name_H-M   'P 1'
#
loop_
_entity.id
_entity.type
_entity.pdbx_description
1 polymer ?
#
loop_
_entity_poly.entity_id
_entity_poly.type
_entity_poly.pdbx_seq_one_letter_code
_entity_poly.pdbx_strand_id
1 'polypeptide(L)'
;FGNVVLQIEKDVFEHELTGLKKERGLKLDTEMTTKDLADLVDIFKAKIREQTGSDFPQDPRTQLDMARDAVFRSWNNERAVYYRRQNDIPDDLGTAVNVQSMVFGNKGDGSGTGVGFTRNPSTGVNEFYGEYLLNAQGEDVVAGIRTPHPLADLEKDMPKCYAQLREITGRLETHYRDVQDFEFTIEDGNLFMLQTRN
;
A
#
# COMPACT_ATOMS: atom_id res chain seq x y z
N PHE A 1 -4.70 0.12 -10.35
CA PHE A 1 -4.85 -0.62 -11.63
C PHE A 1 -4.56 0.26 -12.84
N GLY A 2 -5.30 1.35 -13.08
CA GLY A 2 -5.12 2.22 -14.25
C GLY A 2 -3.67 2.71 -14.44
N ASN A 3 -3.02 3.14 -13.36
CA ASN A 3 -1.61 3.52 -13.44
C ASN A 3 -0.67 2.32 -13.64
N VAL A 4 -0.63 1.37 -12.71
CA VAL A 4 0.36 0.28 -12.74
C VAL A 4 0.20 -0.67 -13.93
N VAL A 5 -1.03 -1.04 -14.28
CA VAL A 5 -1.31 -2.09 -15.29
C VAL A 5 -1.52 -1.50 -16.68
N LEU A 6 -2.28 -0.41 -16.77
CA LEU A 6 -2.61 0.26 -18.03
C LEU A 6 -1.66 1.40 -18.38
N GLN A 7 -0.68 1.72 -17.51
CA GLN A 7 0.33 2.76 -17.71
C GLN A 7 -0.26 4.16 -17.95
N ILE A 8 -1.43 4.45 -17.36
CA ILE A 8 -2.02 5.79 -17.37
C ILE A 8 -1.36 6.61 -16.26
N GLU A 9 -0.91 7.83 -16.55
CA GLU A 9 -0.29 8.70 -15.53
C GLU A 9 -1.21 8.92 -14.32
N LYS A 10 -0.65 8.81 -13.11
CA LYS A 10 -1.42 8.94 -11.85
C LYS A 10 -2.12 10.31 -11.77
N ASP A 11 -1.47 11.34 -12.28
CA ASP A 11 -1.97 12.72 -12.32
C ASP A 11 -3.32 12.86 -13.03
N VAL A 12 -3.64 11.97 -13.99
CA VAL A 12 -4.95 11.95 -14.65
C VAL A 12 -6.06 11.68 -13.63
N PHE A 13 -5.84 10.75 -12.72
CA PHE A 13 -6.83 10.39 -11.69
C PHE A 13 -6.85 11.40 -10.54
N GLU A 14 -5.68 11.89 -10.12
CA GLU A 14 -5.57 12.91 -9.06
C GLU A 14 -6.22 14.24 -9.46
N HIS A 15 -6.14 14.60 -10.74
CA HIS A 15 -6.80 15.79 -11.28
C HIS A 15 -8.32 15.69 -11.14
N GLU A 16 -8.91 14.56 -11.53
CA GLU A 16 -10.36 14.34 -11.45
C GLU A 16 -10.83 14.26 -9.99
N LEU A 17 -10.08 13.56 -9.11
CA LEU A 17 -10.37 13.51 -7.67
C LEU A 17 -10.35 14.92 -7.05
N THR A 18 -9.31 15.70 -7.33
CA THR A 18 -9.18 17.08 -6.84
C THR A 18 -10.26 17.99 -7.40
N GLY A 19 -10.61 17.81 -8.68
CA GLY A 19 -11.71 18.53 -9.34
C GLY A 19 -13.05 18.29 -8.64
N LEU A 20 -13.39 17.02 -8.39
CA LEU A 20 -14.64 16.64 -7.72
C LEU A 20 -14.67 17.14 -6.27
N LYS A 21 -13.57 17.03 -5.53
CA LYS A 21 -13.48 17.60 -4.17
C LYS A 21 -13.74 19.10 -4.16
N LYS A 22 -13.13 19.84 -5.11
CA LYS A 22 -13.33 21.28 -5.23
C LYS A 22 -14.78 21.64 -5.57
N GLU A 23 -15.43 20.89 -6.45
CA GLU A 23 -16.85 21.06 -6.77
C GLU A 23 -17.75 20.85 -5.55
N ARG A 24 -17.40 19.86 -4.70
CA ARG A 24 -18.14 19.52 -3.48
C ARG A 24 -17.72 20.35 -2.25
N GLY A 25 -16.71 21.21 -2.36
CA GLY A 25 -16.21 22.03 -1.25
C GLY A 25 -15.46 21.24 -0.16
N LEU A 26 -14.95 20.06 -0.50
CA LEU A 26 -14.25 19.15 0.41
C LEU A 26 -12.74 19.41 0.39
N LYS A 27 -12.06 19.14 1.50
CA LYS A 27 -10.59 19.27 1.61
C LYS A 27 -9.91 17.90 1.64
N LEU A 28 -10.51 16.93 2.32
CA LEU A 28 -9.94 15.60 2.54
C LEU A 28 -10.77 14.54 1.79
N ASP A 29 -10.10 13.48 1.33
CA ASP A 29 -10.77 12.35 0.65
C ASP A 29 -11.75 11.63 1.58
N THR A 30 -11.44 11.60 2.89
CA THR A 30 -12.30 11.01 3.93
C THR A 30 -13.61 11.76 4.16
N GLU A 31 -13.75 12.98 3.63
CA GLU A 31 -15.01 13.75 3.70
C GLU A 31 -15.97 13.39 2.56
N MET A 32 -15.52 12.64 1.55
CA MET A 32 -16.35 12.23 0.42
C MET A 32 -17.43 11.25 0.86
N THR A 33 -18.66 11.48 0.42
CA THR A 33 -19.77 10.55 0.70
C THR A 33 -19.69 9.33 -0.22
N THR A 34 -20.45 8.28 0.11
CA THR A 34 -20.59 7.11 -0.80
C THR A 34 -21.06 7.51 -2.20
N LYS A 35 -21.90 8.56 -2.30
CA LYS A 35 -22.35 9.06 -3.59
C LYS A 35 -21.22 9.73 -4.36
N ASP A 36 -20.42 10.57 -3.71
CA ASP A 36 -19.28 11.23 -4.36
C ASP A 36 -18.26 10.20 -4.85
N LEU A 37 -18.02 9.13 -4.07
CA LEU A 37 -17.16 8.02 -4.49
C LEU A 37 -17.74 7.25 -5.68
N ALA A 38 -19.06 7.05 -5.74
CA ALA A 38 -19.71 6.41 -6.89
C ALA A 38 -19.58 7.27 -8.16
N ASP A 39 -19.82 8.59 -8.05
CA ASP A 39 -19.61 9.54 -9.15
C ASP A 39 -18.14 9.50 -9.64
N LEU A 40 -17.18 9.44 -8.70
CA LEU A 40 -15.75 9.36 -9.02
C LEU A 40 -15.38 8.08 -9.77
N VAL A 41 -15.96 6.93 -9.40
CA VAL A 41 -15.75 5.65 -10.09
C VAL A 41 -16.16 5.75 -11.56
N ASP A 42 -17.28 6.39 -11.86
CA ASP A 42 -17.75 6.57 -13.23
C ASP A 42 -16.82 7.50 -14.02
N ILE A 43 -16.34 8.59 -13.39
CA ILE A 43 -15.33 9.48 -13.98
C ILE A 43 -14.04 8.71 -14.29
N PHE A 44 -13.53 7.90 -13.36
CA PHE A 44 -12.31 7.11 -13.55
C PHE A 44 -12.46 6.08 -14.67
N LYS A 45 -13.60 5.39 -14.76
CA LYS A 45 -13.88 4.45 -15.86
C LYS A 45 -13.91 5.17 -17.22
N ALA A 46 -14.53 6.36 -17.27
CA ALA A 46 -14.53 7.18 -18.48
C ALA A 46 -13.11 7.60 -18.89
N LYS A 47 -12.26 7.99 -17.94
CA LYS A 47 -10.84 8.30 -18.20
C LYS A 47 -10.05 7.11 -18.71
N ILE A 48 -10.29 5.92 -18.15
CA ILE A 48 -9.64 4.70 -18.65
C ILE A 48 -10.04 4.45 -20.11
N ARG A 49 -11.32 4.59 -20.46
CA ARG A 49 -11.79 4.46 -21.84
C ARG A 49 -11.20 5.52 -22.77
N GLU A 50 -11.12 6.77 -22.33
CA GLU A 50 -10.52 7.88 -23.08
C GLU A 50 -9.04 7.60 -23.41
N GLN A 51 -8.28 7.12 -22.42
CA GLN A 51 -6.83 6.93 -22.54
C GLN A 51 -6.45 5.62 -23.26
N THR A 52 -7.25 4.56 -23.13
CA THR A 52 -6.90 3.23 -23.64
C THR A 52 -7.75 2.78 -24.83
N GLY A 53 -8.84 3.49 -25.13
CA GLY A 53 -9.84 3.10 -26.13
C GLY A 53 -10.72 1.92 -25.72
N SER A 54 -10.54 1.37 -24.51
CA SER A 54 -11.28 0.20 -24.00
C SER A 54 -11.89 0.47 -22.63
N ASP A 55 -13.04 -0.13 -22.35
CA ASP A 55 -13.66 -0.03 -21.03
C ASP A 55 -12.82 -0.77 -19.96
N PHE A 56 -12.96 -0.35 -18.70
CA PHE A 56 -12.30 -1.03 -17.59
C PHE A 56 -12.74 -2.49 -17.49
N PRO A 57 -11.80 -3.46 -17.46
CA PRO A 57 -12.13 -4.89 -17.45
C PRO A 57 -12.92 -5.24 -16.19
N GLN A 58 -14.14 -5.76 -16.34
CA GLN A 58 -15.00 -6.11 -15.19
C GLN A 58 -14.73 -7.53 -14.66
N ASP A 59 -14.18 -8.42 -15.49
CA ASP A 59 -13.86 -9.78 -15.08
C ASP A 59 -12.60 -9.80 -14.17
N PRO A 60 -12.68 -10.32 -12.93
CA PRO A 60 -11.55 -10.36 -12.02
C PRO A 60 -10.39 -11.23 -12.52
N ARG A 61 -10.66 -12.28 -13.31
CA ARG A 61 -9.60 -13.14 -13.85
C ARG A 61 -8.77 -12.40 -14.90
N THR A 62 -9.45 -11.65 -15.77
CA THR A 62 -8.81 -10.74 -16.71
C THR A 62 -7.93 -9.71 -15.99
N GLN A 63 -8.45 -9.08 -14.93
CA GLN A 63 -7.66 -8.13 -14.13
C GLN A 63 -6.41 -8.79 -13.52
N LEU A 64 -6.54 -10.01 -12.98
CA LEU A 64 -5.43 -10.75 -12.38
C LEU A 64 -4.35 -11.09 -13.42
N ASP A 65 -4.75 -11.59 -14.59
CA ASP A 65 -3.82 -11.91 -15.68
C ASP A 65 -3.07 -10.66 -16.15
N MET A 66 -3.79 -9.54 -16.32
CA MET A 66 -3.19 -8.26 -16.71
C MET A 66 -2.22 -7.74 -15.64
N ALA A 67 -2.56 -7.87 -14.36
CA ALA A 67 -1.69 -7.45 -13.25
C ALA A 67 -0.42 -8.30 -13.17
N ARG A 68 -0.53 -9.64 -13.30
CA ARG A 68 0.62 -10.55 -13.38
C ARG A 68 1.56 -10.13 -14.51
N ASP A 69 1.01 -9.94 -15.71
CA ASP A 69 1.82 -9.62 -16.88
C ASP A 69 2.46 -8.24 -16.76
N ALA A 70 1.79 -7.28 -16.10
CA ALA A 70 2.37 -5.98 -15.77
C ALA A 70 3.57 -6.09 -14.84
N VAL A 71 3.54 -6.97 -13.84
CA VAL A 71 4.70 -7.23 -12.96
C VAL A 71 5.86 -7.83 -13.75
N PHE A 72 5.62 -8.80 -14.64
CA PHE A 72 6.68 -9.34 -15.48
C PHE A 72 7.27 -8.31 -16.44
N ARG A 73 6.44 -7.44 -17.04
CA ARG A 73 6.92 -6.33 -17.86
C ARG A 73 7.74 -5.33 -17.04
N SER A 74 7.36 -5.06 -15.80
CA SER A 74 8.05 -4.07 -14.95
C SER A 74 9.48 -4.49 -14.62
N TRP A 75 9.81 -5.79 -14.58
CA TRP A 75 11.18 -6.26 -14.45
C TRP A 75 12.11 -5.69 -15.53
N ASN A 76 11.60 -5.46 -16.74
CA ASN A 76 12.40 -4.98 -17.87
C ASN A 76 12.26 -3.48 -18.14
N ASN A 77 11.67 -2.71 -17.23
CA ASN A 77 11.62 -1.25 -17.38
C ASN A 77 13.01 -0.62 -17.15
N GLU A 78 13.24 0.56 -17.72
CA GLU A 78 14.55 1.23 -17.69
C GLU A 78 15.06 1.48 -16.27
N ARG A 79 14.16 1.85 -15.35
CA ARG A 79 14.48 2.09 -13.94
C ARG A 79 14.95 0.81 -13.24
N ALA A 80 14.30 -0.32 -13.49
CA ALA A 80 14.63 -1.62 -12.92
C ALA A 80 15.96 -2.14 -13.49
N VAL A 81 16.18 -2.01 -14.80
CA VAL A 81 17.47 -2.34 -15.44
C VAL A 81 18.61 -1.51 -14.84
N TYR A 82 18.41 -0.20 -14.70
CA TYR A 82 19.40 0.66 -14.06
C TYR A 82 19.65 0.26 -12.61
N TYR A 83 18.59 0.04 -11.82
CA TYR A 83 18.70 -0.37 -10.42
C TYR A 83 19.50 -1.68 -10.27
N ARG A 84 19.23 -2.68 -11.12
CA ARG A 84 19.97 -3.95 -11.10
C ARG A 84 21.45 -3.76 -11.40
N ARG A 85 21.81 -2.93 -12.38
CA ARG A 85 23.21 -2.60 -12.69
C ARG A 85 23.93 -1.90 -11.54
N GLN A 86 23.23 -1.05 -10.78
CA GLN A 86 23.82 -0.36 -9.62
C GLN A 86 24.00 -1.25 -8.40
N ASN A 87 23.23 -2.33 -8.28
CA ASN A 87 23.22 -3.23 -7.13
C ASN A 87 23.73 -4.65 -7.48
N ASP A 88 24.37 -4.80 -8.64
CA ASP A 88 24.92 -6.07 -9.14
C ASP A 88 23.92 -7.25 -9.12
N ILE A 89 22.65 -6.99 -9.46
CA ILE A 89 21.60 -8.00 -9.54
C ILE A 89 21.55 -8.59 -10.96
N PRO A 90 21.62 -9.93 -11.13
CA PRO A 90 21.55 -10.57 -12.45
C PRO A 90 20.23 -10.29 -13.19
N ASP A 91 20.32 -10.06 -14.50
CA ASP A 91 19.16 -9.79 -15.36
C ASP A 91 18.23 -11.01 -15.56
N ASP A 92 18.79 -12.22 -15.46
CA ASP A 92 18.12 -13.50 -15.71
C ASP A 92 17.36 -14.06 -14.49
N LEU A 93 17.45 -13.40 -13.33
CA LEU A 93 16.76 -13.82 -12.10
C LEU A 93 15.22 -13.74 -12.23
N GLY A 94 14.73 -12.70 -12.90
CA GLY A 94 13.31 -12.39 -13.01
C GLY A 94 12.70 -11.83 -11.71
N THR A 95 11.36 -11.71 -11.70
CA THR A 95 10.58 -11.28 -10.54
C THR A 95 9.41 -12.23 -10.31
N ALA A 96 9.07 -12.47 -9.04
CA ALA A 96 7.90 -13.25 -8.65
C ALA A 96 6.63 -12.38 -8.62
N VAL A 97 5.48 -13.04 -8.63
CA VAL A 97 4.17 -12.41 -8.41
C VAL A 97 3.52 -13.04 -7.19
N ASN A 98 3.33 -12.25 -6.14
CA ASN A 98 2.61 -12.68 -4.95
C ASN A 98 1.13 -12.29 -5.09
N VAL A 99 0.22 -13.27 -5.00
CA VAL A 99 -1.22 -13.05 -5.00
C VAL A 99 -1.74 -13.40 -3.61
N GLN A 100 -2.28 -12.41 -2.91
CA GLN A 100 -2.71 -12.52 -1.52
C GLN A 100 -4.19 -12.18 -1.38
N SER A 101 -4.86 -12.79 -0.41
CA SER A 101 -6.18 -12.33 0.01
C SER A 101 -6.07 -10.94 0.61
N MET A 102 -6.99 -10.06 0.26
CA MET A 102 -7.02 -8.70 0.82
C MET A 102 -7.43 -8.71 2.29
N VAL A 103 -6.83 -7.77 3.03
CA VAL A 103 -7.27 -7.29 4.34
C VAL A 103 -7.30 -5.76 4.30
N PHE A 104 -8.24 -5.16 5.02
CA PHE A 104 -8.64 -3.76 4.85
C PHE A 104 -8.35 -2.93 6.10
N GLY A 105 -7.30 -2.13 6.05
CA GLY A 105 -6.98 -1.14 7.10
C GLY A 105 -7.89 0.10 7.10
N ASN A 106 -8.78 0.22 6.11
CA ASN A 106 -9.63 1.38 5.83
C ASN A 106 -11.14 1.12 6.01
N LYS A 107 -11.50 0.18 6.90
CA LYS A 107 -12.91 -0.11 7.24
C LYS A 107 -13.51 0.81 8.32
N GLY A 108 -12.71 1.70 8.92
CA GLY A 108 -13.11 2.58 10.01
C GLY A 108 -12.08 2.60 11.14
N ASP A 109 -12.49 3.14 12.28
CA ASP A 109 -11.60 3.45 13.41
C ASP A 109 -10.99 2.22 14.09
N GLY A 110 -11.61 1.04 13.92
CA GLY A 110 -11.07 -0.24 14.38
C GLY A 110 -10.03 -0.87 13.45
N SER A 111 -9.65 -0.17 12.38
CA SER A 111 -8.75 -0.66 11.34
C SER A 111 -7.59 0.31 11.10
N GLY A 112 -6.48 -0.21 10.59
CA GLY A 112 -5.31 0.59 10.25
C GLY A 112 -4.26 -0.21 9.51
N THR A 113 -3.18 0.45 9.10
CA THR A 113 -2.04 -0.18 8.45
C THR A 113 -0.76 0.51 8.89
N GLY A 114 0.36 -0.20 8.86
CA GLY A 114 1.64 0.37 9.26
C GLY A 114 2.83 -0.43 8.78
N VAL A 115 3.97 0.22 8.92
CA VAL A 115 5.29 -0.31 8.61
C VAL A 115 6.19 -0.09 9.82
N GLY A 116 7.14 -0.98 10.04
CA GLY A 116 8.05 -0.81 11.15
C GLY A 116 9.26 -1.70 11.09
N PHE A 117 10.19 -1.42 12.00
CA PHE A 117 11.43 -2.12 12.20
C PHE A 117 11.49 -2.59 13.64
N THR A 118 12.02 -3.79 13.85
CA THR A 118 12.19 -4.31 15.22
C THR A 118 13.23 -3.52 16.03
N ARG A 119 14.13 -2.83 15.33
CA ARG A 119 15.13 -1.90 15.86
C ARG A 119 15.20 -0.64 15.01
N ASN A 120 15.75 0.45 15.52
CA ASN A 120 15.92 1.68 14.77
C ASN A 120 16.91 1.46 13.60
N PRO A 121 16.49 1.57 12.32
CA PRO A 121 17.34 1.24 11.18
C PRO A 121 18.48 2.25 10.96
N SER A 122 18.35 3.46 11.50
CA SER A 122 19.34 4.54 11.34
C SER A 122 20.44 4.49 12.41
N THR A 123 20.11 4.06 13.63
CA THR A 123 21.04 4.11 14.78
C THR A 123 21.43 2.73 15.31
N GLY A 124 20.67 1.68 14.98
CA GLY A 124 20.84 0.33 15.52
C GLY A 124 20.36 0.15 16.96
N VAL A 125 19.82 1.20 17.59
CA VAL A 125 19.25 1.12 18.94
C VAL A 125 18.08 0.14 18.94
N ASN A 126 18.00 -0.69 19.99
CA ASN A 126 16.88 -1.59 20.22
C ASN A 126 15.63 -0.82 20.66
N GLU A 127 15.00 -0.18 19.68
CA GLU A 127 13.80 0.65 19.80
C GLU A 127 12.80 0.17 18.74
N PHE A 128 11.55 -0.01 19.14
CA PHE A 128 10.49 -0.39 18.20
C PHE A 128 10.12 0.83 17.37
N TYR A 129 10.55 0.81 16.11
CA TYR A 129 10.55 1.98 15.25
C TYR A 129 9.59 1.78 14.10
N GLY A 130 8.89 2.83 13.66
CA GLY A 130 7.97 2.72 12.53
C GLY A 130 6.83 3.70 12.64
N GLU A 131 5.88 3.55 11.73
CA GLU A 131 4.74 4.45 11.60
C GLU A 131 3.48 3.68 11.19
N TYR A 132 2.31 4.22 11.56
CA TYR A 132 1.01 3.66 11.17
C TYR A 132 -0.02 4.76 10.88
N LEU A 133 -1.09 4.38 10.19
CA LEU A 133 -2.27 5.20 9.97
C LEU A 133 -3.53 4.40 10.31
N LEU A 134 -4.44 5.03 11.05
CA LEU A 134 -5.78 4.52 11.28
C LEU A 134 -6.69 4.82 10.07
N ASN A 135 -7.62 3.90 9.80
CA ASN A 135 -8.58 3.99 8.71
C ASN A 135 -7.89 4.37 7.37
N ALA A 136 -6.92 3.56 6.96
CA ALA A 136 -6.02 3.81 5.82
C ALA A 136 -5.59 2.50 5.15
N GLN A 137 -5.10 2.57 3.92
CA GLN A 137 -4.38 1.47 3.27
C GLN A 137 -2.88 1.78 3.14
N GLY A 138 -2.06 0.77 2.87
CA GLY A 138 -0.61 0.92 2.75
C GLY A 138 -0.17 2.01 1.77
N GLU A 139 -0.95 2.27 0.70
CA GLU A 139 -0.69 3.39 -0.21
C GLU A 139 -0.70 4.75 0.50
N ASP A 140 -1.58 4.97 1.47
CA ASP A 140 -1.68 6.25 2.21
C ASP A 140 -0.45 6.50 3.08
N VAL A 141 0.15 5.43 3.62
CA VAL A 141 1.39 5.49 4.42
C VAL A 141 2.56 5.91 3.52
N VAL A 142 2.62 5.39 2.29
CA VAL A 142 3.70 5.70 1.34
C VAL A 142 3.51 7.05 0.65
N ALA A 143 2.27 7.43 0.36
CA ALA A 143 1.95 8.65 -0.38
C ALA A 143 2.20 9.94 0.43
N GLY A 144 2.25 9.86 1.77
CA GLY A 144 2.54 11.00 2.64
C GLY A 144 1.47 12.10 2.64
N ILE A 145 0.26 11.78 2.17
CA ILE A 145 -0.89 12.72 2.15
C ILE A 145 -1.39 12.99 3.57
N ARG A 146 -1.33 11.95 4.42
CA ARG A 146 -1.68 12.02 5.85
C ARG A 146 -0.40 11.92 6.67
N THR A 147 -0.30 12.72 7.73
CA THR A 147 0.79 12.61 8.68
C THR A 147 0.65 11.29 9.45
N PRO A 148 1.62 10.37 9.34
CA PRO A 148 1.54 9.10 10.02
C PRO A 148 1.88 9.25 11.52
N HIS A 149 1.40 8.31 12.32
CA HIS A 149 1.64 8.26 13.76
C HIS A 149 2.85 7.38 14.06
N PRO A 150 3.71 7.74 15.04
CA PRO A 150 4.78 6.86 15.49
C PRO A 150 4.22 5.52 15.98
N LEU A 151 4.83 4.39 15.59
CA LEU A 151 4.33 3.05 15.91
C LEU A 151 4.12 2.80 17.41
N ALA A 152 4.90 3.46 18.26
CA ALA A 152 4.73 3.39 19.72
C ALA A 152 3.36 3.87 20.21
N ASP A 153 2.71 4.82 19.50
CA ASP A 153 1.38 5.32 19.89
C ASP A 153 0.26 4.30 19.66
N LEU A 154 0.51 3.26 18.83
CA LEU A 154 -0.44 2.16 18.63
C LEU A 154 -0.73 1.40 19.94
N GLU A 155 0.17 1.45 20.92
CA GLU A 155 -0.07 0.90 22.26
C GLU A 155 -1.28 1.55 22.94
N LYS A 156 -1.51 2.84 22.70
CA LYS A 156 -2.64 3.60 23.26
C LYS A 156 -3.91 3.36 22.44
N ASP A 157 -3.79 3.40 21.12
CA ASP A 157 -4.95 3.33 20.22
C ASP A 157 -5.51 1.91 20.10
N MET A 158 -4.63 0.91 20.00
CA MET A 158 -4.99 -0.50 19.79
C MET A 158 -4.10 -1.45 20.62
N PRO A 159 -4.17 -1.40 21.97
CA PRO A 159 -3.24 -2.10 22.86
C PRO A 159 -3.14 -3.60 22.60
N LYS A 160 -4.26 -4.26 22.26
CA LYS A 160 -4.28 -5.69 21.94
C LYS A 160 -3.50 -6.03 20.67
N CYS A 161 -3.68 -5.23 19.61
CA CYS A 161 -2.96 -5.42 18.36
C CYS A 161 -1.48 -5.08 18.53
N TYR A 162 -1.15 -4.02 19.27
CA TYR A 162 0.23 -3.66 19.56
C TYR A 162 0.96 -4.77 20.33
N ALA A 163 0.36 -5.32 21.38
CA ALA A 163 0.94 -6.42 22.14
C ALA A 163 1.19 -7.66 21.26
N GLN A 164 0.21 -8.02 20.41
CA GLN A 164 0.35 -9.12 19.47
C GLN A 164 1.43 -8.86 18.41
N LEU A 165 1.52 -7.63 17.90
CA LEU A 165 2.54 -7.21 16.95
C LEU A 165 3.93 -7.35 17.57
N ARG A 166 4.14 -6.85 18.79
CA ARG A 166 5.42 -6.99 19.52
C ARG A 166 5.82 -8.46 19.72
N GLU A 167 4.86 -9.32 20.06
CA GLU A 167 5.11 -10.76 20.19
C GLU A 167 5.56 -11.37 18.85
N ILE A 168 4.81 -11.12 17.78
CA ILE A 168 5.10 -11.67 16.45
C ILE A 168 6.46 -11.17 15.97
N THR A 169 6.73 -9.86 16.04
CA THR A 169 7.97 -9.28 15.53
C THR A 169 9.18 -9.73 16.35
N GLY A 170 9.02 -9.92 17.68
CA GLY A 170 10.07 -10.51 18.52
C GLY A 170 10.38 -11.96 18.15
N ARG A 171 9.36 -12.74 17.77
CA ARG A 171 9.55 -14.10 17.22
C ARG A 171 10.23 -14.07 15.85
N LEU A 172 9.88 -13.12 14.97
CA LEU A 172 10.49 -12.96 13.65
C LEU A 172 11.98 -12.62 13.79
N GLU A 173 12.35 -11.63 14.60
CA GLU A 173 13.76 -11.28 14.84
C GLU A 173 14.54 -12.44 15.45
N THR A 174 13.94 -13.19 16.39
CA THR A 174 14.59 -14.39 16.96
C THR A 174 14.78 -15.48 15.89
N HIS A 175 13.81 -15.66 15.01
CA HIS A 175 13.83 -16.68 13.96
C HIS A 175 14.86 -16.38 12.88
N TYR A 176 14.84 -15.17 12.32
CA TYR A 176 15.74 -14.73 11.25
C TYR A 176 17.11 -14.28 11.77
N ARG A 177 17.23 -14.05 13.08
CA ARG A 177 18.46 -13.63 13.77
C ARG A 177 19.01 -12.30 13.24
N ASP A 178 18.10 -11.44 12.80
CA ASP A 178 18.41 -10.14 12.22
C ASP A 178 17.26 -9.17 12.47
N VAL A 179 17.55 -7.87 12.36
CA VAL A 179 16.52 -6.82 12.42
C VAL A 179 15.48 -7.09 11.33
N GLN A 180 14.20 -6.91 11.65
CA GLN A 180 13.13 -7.14 10.69
C GLN A 180 12.44 -5.82 10.34
N ASP A 181 12.41 -5.49 9.06
CA ASP A 181 11.44 -4.59 8.43
C ASP A 181 10.15 -5.39 8.20
N PHE A 182 9.01 -4.87 8.66
CA PHE A 182 7.72 -5.55 8.58
C PHE A 182 6.59 -4.61 8.19
N GLU A 183 5.60 -5.17 7.50
CA GLU A 183 4.36 -4.49 7.13
C GLU A 183 3.17 -5.24 7.73
N PHE A 184 2.18 -4.50 8.23
CA PHE A 184 1.00 -5.07 8.85
C PHE A 184 -0.27 -4.28 8.53
N THR A 185 -1.39 -4.96 8.67
CA THR A 185 -2.73 -4.37 8.61
C THR A 185 -3.55 -4.87 9.79
N ILE A 186 -4.36 -3.99 10.36
CA ILE A 186 -5.37 -4.30 11.34
C ILE A 186 -6.73 -4.14 10.66
N GLU A 187 -7.53 -5.20 10.63
CA GLU A 187 -8.89 -5.17 10.12
C GLU A 187 -9.86 -5.52 11.25
N ASP A 188 -10.72 -4.57 11.62
CA ASP A 188 -11.73 -4.72 12.67
C ASP A 188 -11.14 -5.30 13.98
N GLY A 189 -9.98 -4.79 14.38
CA GLY A 189 -9.25 -5.19 15.58
C GLY A 189 -8.46 -6.51 15.47
N ASN A 190 -8.36 -7.10 14.28
CA ASN A 190 -7.56 -8.31 14.02
C ASN A 190 -6.27 -7.94 13.28
N LEU A 191 -5.13 -8.35 13.82
CA LEU A 191 -3.82 -8.10 13.22
C LEU A 191 -3.48 -9.14 12.14
N PHE A 192 -2.98 -8.65 11.01
CA PHE A 192 -2.45 -9.44 9.90
C PHE A 192 -1.05 -8.94 9.54
N MET A 193 -0.09 -9.87 9.48
CA MET A 193 1.24 -9.58 8.95
C MET A 193 1.23 -9.76 7.43
N LEU A 194 1.73 -8.76 6.70
CA LEU A 194 1.71 -8.75 5.24
C LEU A 194 3.08 -9.07 4.65
N GLN A 195 4.14 -8.53 5.24
CA GLN A 195 5.51 -8.70 4.77
C GLN A 195 6.48 -8.67 5.94
N THR A 196 7.61 -9.37 5.79
CA THR A 196 8.79 -9.19 6.64
C THR A 196 10.06 -9.46 5.83
N ARG A 197 11.13 -8.72 6.11
CA ARG A 197 12.45 -8.86 5.48
C ARG A 197 13.55 -8.31 6.40
N ASN A 198 14.81 -8.63 6.10
CA ASN A 198 15.99 -8.08 6.77
C ASN A 198 16.40 -6.74 6.16
#